data_AF-A0A077KIU5-F1
#
_entry.id   AF-A0A077KIU5-F1
#
_cell.length_a   1.000
_cell.length_b   1.000
_cell.length_c   1.000
_cell.angle_alpha   90.00
_cell.angle_beta   90.00
_cell.angle_gamma   90.00
#
_symmetry.space_group_name_H-M   'P 1'
#
loop_
_entity.id
_entity.type
_entity.pdbx_description
1 polymer ?
#
loop_
_entity_poly.entity_id
_entity_poly.type
_entity_poly.pdbx_seq_one_letter_code
_entity_poly.pdbx_strand_id
1 'polypeptide(L)'
;MPNYATWLPKGLRVLGKHIIIDFNREIILNMSQLSSHLFKTIRDLIEKSKESVVRNINTTMLLTYFEIGKTIVTDEQNGKDRAEYAKETLRNLSRQLSKEFGRGYSVDNLQWMRKFYLTFQGRVFEKYETLSRIFRRLCLYKKT
;
A
#
# COMPACT_ATOMS: atom_id res chain seq x y z
N MET A 1 -47.70 5.87 58.99
CA MET A 1 -46.69 4.88 58.57
C MET A 1 -46.56 4.90 57.06
N PRO A 2 -45.37 4.68 56.49
CA PRO A 2 -44.91 5.35 55.28
C PRO A 2 -45.35 4.75 53.93
N ASN A 3 -45.32 5.66 52.96
CA ASN A 3 -45.43 5.59 51.51
C ASN A 3 -44.52 4.53 50.85
N TYR A 4 -45.08 3.72 49.92
CA TYR A 4 -44.32 2.84 49.02
C TYR A 4 -44.46 3.21 47.52
N ALA A 5 -44.97 4.39 47.21
CA ALA A 5 -45.24 4.85 45.83
C ALA A 5 -44.07 5.60 45.16
N THR A 6 -42.81 5.49 45.61
CA THR A 6 -41.74 6.39 45.12
C THR A 6 -40.43 5.72 44.70
N TRP A 7 -40.46 4.60 43.97
CA TRP A 7 -39.28 4.15 43.20
C TRP A 7 -39.64 3.44 41.90
N LEU A 8 -40.33 4.14 40.99
CA LEU A 8 -40.35 3.78 39.57
C LEU A 8 -39.68 4.90 38.77
N PRO A 9 -38.63 4.61 37.97
CA PRO A 9 -38.03 5.60 37.08
C PRO A 9 -39.11 6.17 36.14
N LYS A 10 -39.10 7.49 35.92
CA LYS A 10 -40.05 8.18 35.05
C LYS A 10 -39.92 7.63 33.63
N GLY A 11 -40.90 6.81 33.21
CA GLY A 11 -40.92 6.24 31.86
C GLY A 11 -41.83 5.03 31.63
N LEU A 12 -42.50 4.46 32.64
CA LEU A 12 -43.45 3.35 32.43
C LEU A 12 -44.91 3.83 32.42
N ARG A 13 -45.58 3.70 31.27
CA ARG A 13 -47.05 3.73 31.16
C ARG A 13 -47.52 2.27 31.08
N VAL A 14 -48.25 1.80 32.08
CA VAL A 14 -48.87 0.47 32.05
C VAL A 14 -50.14 0.55 31.20
N LEU A 15 -50.15 -0.10 30.04
CA LEU A 15 -51.37 -0.43 29.31
C LEU A 15 -51.27 -1.88 28.80
N GLY A 16 -52.40 -2.57 28.84
CA GLY A 16 -52.56 -4.02 28.79
C GLY A 16 -51.71 -4.82 27.80
N LYS A 17 -51.25 -5.98 28.28
CA LYS A 17 -50.91 -7.21 27.55
C LYS A 17 -49.82 -7.21 26.46
N HIS A 18 -49.12 -6.11 26.18
CA HIS A 18 -48.02 -6.11 25.19
C HIS A 18 -46.70 -5.47 25.70
N ILE A 19 -46.22 -5.87 26.88
CA ILE A 19 -44.92 -5.42 27.42
C ILE A 19 -43.96 -6.62 27.53
N ILE A 20 -43.53 -7.16 26.39
CA ILE A 20 -42.42 -8.14 26.32
C ILE A 20 -41.50 -7.85 25.11
N ILE A 21 -41.95 -7.09 24.11
CA ILE A 21 -41.30 -7.02 22.79
C ILE A 21 -40.30 -5.88 22.57
N ASP A 22 -40.21 -4.88 23.45
CA ASP A 22 -39.33 -3.72 23.21
C ASP A 22 -37.89 -3.92 23.69
N PHE A 23 -37.69 -4.56 24.86
CA PHE A 23 -36.35 -4.81 25.41
C PHE A 23 -35.54 -5.83 24.58
N ASN A 24 -36.19 -6.90 24.11
CA ASN A 24 -35.53 -7.91 23.28
C ASN A 24 -35.18 -7.39 21.87
N ARG A 25 -35.98 -6.47 21.33
CA ARG A 25 -35.73 -5.88 20.00
C ARG A 25 -34.49 -4.98 20.02
N GLU A 26 -34.29 -4.21 21.08
CA GLU A 26 -33.14 -3.34 21.26
C GLU A 26 -31.82 -4.13 21.41
N ILE A 27 -31.85 -5.26 22.13
CA ILE A 27 -30.70 -6.17 22.25
C ILE A 27 -30.32 -6.80 20.91
N ILE A 28 -31.30 -7.30 20.14
CA ILE A 28 -31.06 -7.92 18.82
C ILE A 28 -30.52 -6.88 17.83
N LEU A 29 -31.07 -5.66 17.84
CA LEU A 29 -30.57 -4.57 17.00
C LEU A 29 -29.13 -4.21 17.37
N ASN A 30 -28.80 -4.04 18.65
CA ASN A 30 -27.43 -3.75 19.09
C ASN A 30 -26.44 -4.87 18.76
N MET A 31 -26.82 -6.15 18.91
CA MET A 31 -25.96 -7.28 18.52
C MET A 31 -25.73 -7.34 17.00
N SER A 32 -26.75 -7.05 16.18
CA SER A 32 -26.62 -6.99 14.73
C SER A 32 -25.73 -5.84 14.27
N GLN A 33 -25.83 -4.67 14.92
CA GLN A 33 -24.99 -3.50 14.67
C GLN A 33 -23.55 -3.72 15.17
N LEU A 34 -23.36 -4.42 16.29
CA LEU A 34 -22.05 -4.79 16.80
C LEU A 34 -21.36 -5.79 15.87
N SER A 35 -22.10 -6.78 15.35
CA SER A 35 -21.61 -7.72 14.36
C SER A 35 -21.21 -7.03 13.06
N SER A 36 -22.01 -6.07 12.57
CA SER A 36 -21.69 -5.29 11.37
C SER A 36 -20.49 -4.35 11.58
N HIS A 37 -20.38 -3.74 12.76
CA HIS A 37 -19.24 -2.88 13.13
C HIS A 37 -17.94 -3.68 13.30
N LEU A 38 -18.00 -4.83 13.97
CA LEU A 38 -16.87 -5.74 14.13
C LEU A 38 -16.39 -6.26 12.78
N PHE A 39 -17.30 -6.70 11.92
CA PHE A 39 -16.98 -7.13 10.57
C PHE A 39 -16.32 -6.01 9.76
N LYS A 40 -16.90 -4.80 9.76
CA LYS A 40 -16.34 -3.64 9.06
C LYS A 40 -14.94 -3.30 9.58
N THR A 41 -14.75 -3.32 10.89
CA THR A 41 -13.44 -3.04 11.52
C THR A 41 -12.39 -4.06 11.10
N ILE A 42 -12.72 -5.36 11.13
CA ILE A 42 -11.80 -6.42 10.71
C ILE A 42 -11.49 -6.30 9.20
N ARG A 43 -12.50 -6.06 8.37
CA ARG A 43 -12.32 -5.85 6.93
C ARG A 43 -11.40 -4.66 6.65
N ASP A 44 -11.64 -3.51 7.27
CA ASP A 44 -10.84 -2.30 7.08
C ASP A 44 -9.39 -2.53 7.56
N LEU A 45 -9.17 -3.33 8.61
CA LEU A 45 -7.83 -3.73 9.05
C LEU A 45 -7.10 -4.59 8.00
N ILE A 46 -7.81 -5.54 7.40
CA ILE A 46 -7.28 -6.39 6.31
C ILE A 46 -6.95 -5.54 5.08
N GLU A 47 -7.83 -4.63 4.68
CA GLU A 47 -7.62 -3.74 3.53
C GLU A 47 -6.38 -2.84 3.76
N LYS A 48 -6.30 -2.17 4.91
CA LYS A 48 -5.14 -1.34 5.28
C LYS A 48 -3.84 -2.15 5.28
N SER A 49 -3.88 -3.40 5.76
CA SER A 49 -2.72 -4.29 5.77
C SER A 49 -2.27 -4.64 4.35
N LYS A 50 -3.21 -5.03 3.47
CA LYS A 50 -2.92 -5.31 2.05
C LYS A 50 -2.32 -4.09 1.34
N GLU A 51 -2.91 -2.91 1.54
CA GLU A 51 -2.39 -1.67 0.98
C GLU A 51 -0.99 -1.34 1.48
N SER A 52 -0.71 -1.58 2.77
CA SER A 52 0.61 -1.40 3.35
C SER A 52 1.65 -2.33 2.71
N VAL A 53 1.31 -3.61 2.54
CA VAL A 53 2.17 -4.60 1.89
C VAL A 53 2.47 -4.19 0.44
N VAL A 54 1.45 -3.85 -0.34
CA VAL A 54 1.62 -3.42 -1.74
C VAL A 54 2.49 -2.17 -1.83
N ARG A 55 2.28 -1.18 -0.95
CA ARG A 55 3.12 0.03 -0.90
C ARG A 55 4.58 -0.28 -0.59
N ASN A 56 4.83 -1.17 0.37
CA ASN A 56 6.19 -1.58 0.71
C ASN A 56 6.86 -2.32 -0.44
N ILE A 57 6.18 -3.29 -1.07
CA ILE A 57 6.70 -4.01 -2.23
C ILE A 57 7.05 -3.05 -3.35
N ASN A 58 6.12 -2.15 -3.73
CA ASN A 58 6.37 -1.17 -4.79
C ASN A 58 7.56 -0.26 -4.47
N THR A 59 7.69 0.13 -3.20
CA THR A 59 8.80 0.96 -2.74
C THR A 59 10.12 0.21 -2.88
N THR A 60 10.19 -1.03 -2.40
CA THR A 60 11.39 -1.86 -2.50
C THR A 60 11.76 -2.11 -3.95
N MET A 61 10.79 -2.44 -4.82
CA MET A 61 11.05 -2.64 -6.25
C MET A 61 11.62 -1.39 -6.93
N LEU A 62 11.07 -0.20 -6.64
CA LEU A 62 11.59 1.05 -7.20
C LEU A 62 13.03 1.31 -6.77
N LEU A 63 13.40 1.03 -5.52
CA LEU A 63 14.77 1.12 -5.04
C LEU A 63 15.69 0.16 -5.79
N THR A 64 15.27 -1.11 -5.89
CA THR A 64 16.04 -2.13 -6.62
C THR A 64 16.24 -1.75 -8.08
N TYR A 65 15.21 -1.26 -8.76
CA TYR A 65 15.31 -0.82 -10.16
C TYR A 65 16.23 0.38 -10.34
N PHE A 66 16.27 1.30 -9.36
CA PHE A 66 17.23 2.40 -9.36
C PHE A 66 18.67 1.90 -9.25
N GLU A 67 18.94 0.98 -8.31
CA GLU A 67 20.27 0.41 -8.10
C GLU A 67 20.73 -0.47 -9.28
N ILE A 68 19.82 -1.20 -9.92
CA ILE A 68 20.12 -1.91 -11.16
C ILE A 68 20.53 -0.92 -12.25
N GLY A 69 19.77 0.17 -12.43
CA GLY A 69 20.10 1.22 -13.39
C GLY A 69 21.46 1.85 -13.13
N LYS A 70 21.78 2.13 -11.86
CA LYS A 70 23.08 2.65 -11.42
C LYS A 70 24.21 1.69 -11.78
N THR A 71 24.02 0.41 -11.47
CA THR A 71 25.01 -0.65 -11.75
C THR A 71 25.29 -0.74 -13.25
N ILE A 72 24.23 -0.75 -14.09
CA ILE A 72 24.37 -0.76 -15.56
C ILE A 72 25.15 0.45 -16.07
N VAL A 73 24.81 1.66 -15.62
CA VAL A 73 25.48 2.88 -16.07
C VAL A 73 26.95 2.92 -15.63
N THR A 74 27.23 2.45 -14.42
CA THR A 74 28.60 2.40 -13.88
C THR A 74 29.45 1.42 -14.68
N ASP A 75 28.91 0.25 -15.02
CA ASP A 75 29.57 -0.75 -15.85
C ASP A 75 29.84 -0.22 -17.27
N GLU A 76 28.84 0.40 -17.90
CA GLU A 76 28.97 1.02 -19.23
C GLU A 76 30.04 2.14 -19.28
N GLN A 77 30.20 2.93 -18.21
CA GLN A 77 31.19 3.99 -18.13
C GLN A 77 32.63 3.47 -18.06
N ASN A 78 32.82 2.24 -17.56
CA ASN A 78 34.12 1.57 -17.52
C ASN A 78 34.45 0.85 -18.84
N GLY A 79 33.49 0.69 -19.74
CA GLY A 79 33.65 0.08 -21.07
C GLY A 79 34.13 1.07 -22.14
N LYS A 80 35.07 0.65 -23.00
CA LYS A 80 35.71 1.52 -24.01
C LYS A 80 34.86 1.78 -25.28
N ASP A 81 33.82 0.99 -25.55
CA ASP A 81 32.96 1.13 -26.76
C ASP A 81 31.47 1.27 -26.43
N ARG A 82 31.01 2.51 -26.23
CA ARG A 82 29.77 2.84 -25.49
C ARG A 82 28.44 2.40 -26.13
N ALA A 83 28.37 2.23 -27.45
CA ALA A 83 27.07 2.05 -28.13
C ALA A 83 26.73 0.59 -28.41
N GLU A 84 27.70 -0.19 -28.89
CA GLU A 84 27.50 -1.58 -29.26
C GLU A 84 27.61 -2.51 -28.04
N TYR A 85 28.55 -2.21 -27.13
CA TYR A 85 28.67 -2.90 -25.84
C TYR A 85 27.40 -2.79 -25.01
N ALA A 86 26.82 -1.59 -24.88
CA ALA A 86 25.61 -1.38 -24.10
C ALA A 86 24.42 -2.22 -24.60
N LYS A 87 24.27 -2.37 -25.93
CA LYS A 87 23.20 -3.20 -26.50
C LYS A 87 23.40 -4.68 -26.22
N GLU A 88 24.62 -5.19 -26.34
CA GLU A 88 24.89 -6.61 -26.10
C GLU A 88 24.84 -6.96 -24.61
N THR A 89 25.37 -6.09 -23.74
CA THR A 89 25.30 -6.24 -22.28
C THR A 89 23.86 -6.34 -21.81
N LEU A 90 22.95 -5.47 -22.27
CA LEU A 90 21.54 -5.53 -21.88
C LEU A 90 20.82 -6.79 -22.39
N ARG A 91 21.17 -7.28 -23.58
CA ARG A 91 20.64 -8.55 -24.11
C ARG A 91 21.08 -9.73 -23.26
N ASN A 92 22.37 -9.78 -22.90
CA ASN A 92 22.91 -10.85 -22.08
C ASN A 92 22.31 -10.84 -20.66
N LEU A 93 22.27 -9.65 -20.03
CA LEU A 93 21.62 -9.46 -18.73
C LEU A 93 20.16 -9.89 -18.77
N SER A 94 19.40 -9.48 -19.80
CA SER A 94 18.00 -9.85 -19.93
C SER A 94 17.82 -11.37 -19.99
N ARG A 95 18.65 -12.06 -20.77
CA ARG A 95 18.60 -13.53 -20.90
C ARG A 95 18.89 -14.22 -19.56
N GLN A 96 19.94 -13.80 -18.86
CA GLN A 96 20.33 -14.40 -17.59
C GLN A 96 19.32 -14.12 -16.48
N LEU A 97 18.95 -12.85 -16.29
CA LEU A 97 18.01 -12.43 -15.25
C LEU A 97 16.61 -12.99 -15.50
N SER A 98 16.16 -13.06 -16.76
CA SER A 98 14.85 -13.68 -17.06
C SER A 98 14.86 -15.18 -16.86
N LYS A 99 16.01 -15.85 -17.00
CA LYS A 99 16.15 -17.29 -16.71
C LYS A 99 16.10 -17.56 -15.20
N GLU A 100 16.70 -16.70 -14.39
CA GLU A 100 16.79 -16.87 -12.94
C GLU A 100 15.54 -16.36 -12.20
N PHE A 101 15.04 -15.17 -12.55
CA PHE A 101 13.98 -14.48 -11.84
C PHE A 101 12.65 -14.41 -12.61
N GLY A 102 12.63 -14.81 -13.88
CA GLY A 102 11.42 -14.82 -14.69
C GLY A 102 11.06 -13.45 -15.28
N ARG A 103 9.76 -13.13 -15.27
CA ARG A 103 9.24 -11.91 -15.92
C ARG A 103 9.71 -10.65 -15.21
N GLY A 104 9.86 -9.56 -15.96
CA GLY A 104 10.25 -8.25 -15.43
C GLY A 104 11.68 -7.81 -15.75
N TYR A 105 12.48 -8.68 -16.38
CA TYR A 105 13.86 -8.41 -16.77
C TYR A 105 14.08 -8.49 -18.29
N SER A 106 13.09 -8.06 -19.08
CA SER A 106 13.26 -7.88 -20.53
C SER A 106 14.31 -6.80 -20.83
N VAL A 107 14.87 -6.82 -22.04
CA VAL A 107 15.82 -5.80 -22.51
C VAL A 107 15.23 -4.40 -22.35
N ASP A 108 13.95 -4.22 -22.69
CA ASP A 108 13.26 -2.94 -22.53
C ASP A 108 13.17 -2.51 -21.07
N ASN A 109 12.83 -3.43 -20.16
CA ASN A 109 12.79 -3.12 -18.74
C ASN A 109 14.16 -2.71 -18.19
N LEU A 110 15.23 -3.38 -18.61
CA LEU A 110 16.60 -2.99 -18.22
C LEU A 110 16.98 -1.62 -18.79
N GLN A 111 16.58 -1.30 -20.04
CA GLN A 111 16.73 0.04 -20.59
C GLN A 111 15.96 1.09 -19.79
N TRP A 112 14.74 0.76 -19.34
CA TRP A 112 13.95 1.64 -18.47
C TRP A 112 14.64 1.86 -17.13
N MET A 113 15.18 0.83 -16.49
CA MET A 113 15.95 0.94 -15.23
C MET A 113 17.19 1.81 -15.40
N ARG A 114 17.93 1.61 -16.50
CA ARG A 114 19.07 2.46 -16.87
C ARG A 114 18.68 3.92 -17.05
N LYS A 115 17.65 4.19 -17.86
CA LYS A 115 17.12 5.55 -18.10
C LYS A 115 16.61 6.19 -16.81
N PHE A 116 15.98 5.39 -15.96
CA PHE A 116 15.48 5.79 -14.66
C PHE A 116 16.61 6.34 -13.78
N TYR A 117 17.71 5.60 -13.63
CA TYR A 117 18.88 6.10 -12.91
C TYR A 117 19.42 7.39 -13.53
N LEU A 118 19.65 7.43 -14.84
CA LEU A 118 20.18 8.62 -15.53
C LEU A 118 19.32 9.87 -15.35
N THR A 119 18.00 9.70 -15.30
CA THR A 119 17.03 10.80 -15.14
C THR A 119 16.97 11.32 -13.70
N PHE A 120 17.10 10.43 -12.72
CA PHE A 120 16.87 10.77 -11.31
C PHE A 120 18.14 10.94 -10.49
N GLN A 121 19.31 10.49 -10.94
CA GLN A 121 20.58 10.61 -10.21
C GLN A 121 20.78 12.03 -9.65
N GLY A 122 20.67 13.08 -10.47
CA GLY A 122 20.87 14.47 -10.02
C GLY A 122 19.83 14.96 -8.99
N ARG A 123 18.59 14.46 -9.05
CA ARG A 123 17.51 14.86 -8.13
C ARG A 123 17.62 14.19 -6.75
N VAL A 124 18.31 13.06 -6.68
CA VAL A 124 18.52 12.29 -5.45
C VAL A 124 19.68 12.87 -4.65
N PHE A 125 20.71 13.39 -5.32
CA PHE A 125 21.88 13.98 -4.64
C PHE A 125 21.62 15.39 -4.08
N GLU A 126 20.67 16.15 -4.63
CA GLU A 126 20.34 17.51 -4.13
C GLU A 126 19.57 17.51 -2.80
N LYS A 127 19.07 16.37 -2.34
CA LYS A 127 18.18 16.30 -1.18
C LYS A 127 18.47 15.04 -0.37
N TYR A 128 18.71 15.17 0.94
CA TYR A 128 18.89 14.06 1.89
C TYR A 128 17.60 13.22 2.11
N GLU A 129 16.83 12.97 1.05
CA GLU A 129 15.58 12.24 1.08
C GLU A 129 15.78 10.83 0.56
N THR A 130 15.19 9.86 1.25
CA THR A 130 15.10 8.49 0.72
C THR A 130 14.37 8.52 -0.62
N LEU A 131 14.87 7.77 -1.60
CA LEU A 131 14.27 7.60 -2.94
C LEU A 131 12.76 7.37 -2.86
N SER A 132 12.30 6.53 -1.92
CA SER A 132 10.87 6.26 -1.63
C SER A 132 10.05 7.53 -1.34
N ARG A 133 10.66 8.53 -0.70
CA ARG A 133 10.05 9.81 -0.34
C ARG A 133 10.04 10.77 -1.53
N ILE A 134 11.12 10.79 -2.32
CA ILE A 134 11.20 11.53 -3.60
C ILE A 134 10.10 11.03 -4.55
N PHE A 135 9.95 9.71 -4.69
CA PHE A 135 8.93 9.10 -5.56
C PHE A 135 7.50 9.36 -5.09
N ARG A 136 7.22 9.24 -3.78
CA ARG A 136 5.91 9.60 -3.24
C ARG A 136 5.53 11.03 -3.61
N ARG A 137 6.47 11.98 -3.51
CA ARG A 137 6.21 13.39 -3.84
C ARG A 137 6.00 13.61 -5.34
N LEU A 138 6.78 12.94 -6.20
CA LEU A 138 6.64 13.05 -7.66
C LEU A 138 5.35 12.41 -8.20
N CYS A 139 4.91 11.28 -7.64
CA CYS A 139 3.64 10.66 -8.03
C CYS A 139 2.43 11.51 -7.59
N LEU A 140 2.54 12.22 -6.45
CA LEU A 140 1.50 13.15 -6.00
C LEU A 140 1.44 14.42 -6.88
N TYR A 141 2.57 14.87 -7.43
CA TYR A 141 2.62 16.05 -8.30
C TYR A 141 2.02 15.80 -9.70
N LYS A 142 1.87 14.55 -10.13
CA LYS A 142 1.28 14.20 -11.45
C LYS A 142 -0.22 13.94 -11.43
N LYS A 143 -0.89 14.12 -10.28
CA LYS A 143 -2.33 13.89 -10.12
C LYS A 143 -3.18 15.17 -10.10
N THR A 144 -2.59 16.30 -10.51
CA THR A 144 -3.26 17.58 -10.80
C THR A 144 -3.11 17.87 -12.29
#